data_AF-A0A929DGU1-F1
#
_entry.id   AF-A0A929DGU1-F1
#
_cell.length_a   1.000
_cell.length_b   1.000
_cell.length_c   1.000
_cell.angle_alpha   90.00
_cell.angle_beta   90.00
_cell.angle_gamma   90.00
#
_symmetry.space_group_name_H-M   'P 1'
#
loop_
_entity.id
_entity.type
_entity.pdbx_description
1 polymer ?
#
loop_
_entity_poly.entity_id
_entity_poly.type
_entity_poly.pdbx_seq_one_letter_code
_entity_poly.pdbx_strand_id
1 'polypeptide(L)'
;MLINLEKYLKKERQNLDVEHPDDNIIWEGIRSDLQSRKSTGLEPGNKNLFRRFRNAAAILLLLLSVGYVVYDLGSNYITNRKMTLAKIDKTLGERENEYRALINLKKEEVRSYSNIDNKIVEDLFEEMKMIDNMYDQAMKDLNEIGYNEKIINTIFDTYEKKIQILELIILETNNINNYENEEAIFL
;
A
#
# COMPACT_ATOMS: atom_id res chain seq x y z
N MET A 1 -24.73 -59.42 -16.56
CA MET A 1 -23.98 -58.99 -17.77
C MET A 1 -22.67 -59.75 -18.01
N LEU A 2 -22.34 -60.80 -17.23
CA LEU A 2 -21.08 -61.55 -17.36
C LEU A 2 -21.14 -62.71 -18.38
N ILE A 3 -22.33 -63.28 -18.60
CA ILE A 3 -22.54 -64.49 -19.44
C ILE A 3 -22.20 -64.24 -20.92
N ASN A 4 -22.39 -63.01 -21.40
CA ASN A 4 -22.11 -62.67 -22.81
C ASN A 4 -20.62 -62.52 -23.10
N LEU A 5 -19.83 -62.03 -22.14
CA LEU A 5 -18.38 -61.85 -22.34
C LEU A 5 -17.67 -63.21 -22.37
N GLU A 6 -18.01 -64.13 -21.47
CA GLU A 6 -17.42 -65.47 -21.45
C GLU A 6 -17.73 -66.23 -22.74
N LYS A 7 -18.97 -66.13 -23.24
CA LYS A 7 -19.37 -66.75 -24.51
C LYS A 7 -18.64 -66.13 -25.70
N TYR A 8 -18.44 -64.81 -25.69
CA TYR A 8 -17.67 -64.09 -26.70
C TYR A 8 -16.18 -64.50 -26.68
N LEU A 9 -15.53 -64.47 -25.52
CA LEU A 9 -14.12 -64.85 -25.36
C LEU A 9 -13.87 -66.31 -25.73
N LYS A 10 -14.79 -67.22 -25.40
CA LYS A 10 -14.67 -68.65 -25.75
C LYS A 10 -14.84 -68.89 -27.25
N LYS A 11 -15.73 -68.13 -27.91
CA LYS A 11 -15.94 -68.19 -29.36
C LYS A 11 -14.73 -67.63 -30.12
N GLU A 12 -14.17 -66.53 -29.63
CA GLU A 12 -13.13 -65.77 -30.33
C GLU A 12 -11.71 -66.12 -29.88
N ARG A 13 -11.55 -67.13 -29.01
CA ARG A 13 -10.25 -67.52 -28.43
C ARG A 13 -9.17 -67.75 -29.48
N GLN A 14 -9.49 -68.44 -30.58
CA GLN A 14 -8.53 -68.71 -31.65
C GLN A 14 -8.08 -67.44 -32.39
N ASN A 15 -8.91 -66.41 -32.46
CA ASN A 15 -8.57 -65.13 -33.08
C ASN A 15 -7.84 -64.18 -32.12
N LEU A 16 -7.97 -64.42 -30.80
CA LEU A 16 -7.27 -63.65 -29.76
C LEU A 16 -5.90 -64.23 -29.43
N ASP A 17 -5.69 -65.54 -29.62
CA ASP A 17 -4.41 -66.22 -29.43
C ASP A 17 -3.54 -66.00 -30.69
N VAL A 18 -3.00 -64.79 -30.82
CA VAL A 18 -1.99 -64.47 -31.85
C VAL A 18 -0.61 -64.85 -31.31
N GLU A 19 0.08 -65.75 -32.00
CA GLU A 19 1.33 -66.33 -31.53
C GLU A 19 2.47 -65.29 -31.41
N HIS A 20 2.42 -64.24 -32.24
CA HIS A 20 3.30 -63.07 -32.13
C HIS A 20 2.49 -61.81 -32.45
N PRO A 21 2.59 -60.74 -31.63
CA PRO A 21 1.98 -59.46 -31.97
C PRO A 21 2.64 -58.85 -33.22
N ASP A 22 1.90 -58.04 -33.97
CA ASP A 22 2.47 -57.29 -35.08
C ASP A 22 3.30 -56.11 -34.54
N ASP A 23 4.61 -56.29 -34.54
CA ASP A 23 5.57 -55.30 -34.07
C ASP A 23 5.42 -53.95 -34.80
N ASN A 24 5.04 -53.93 -36.08
CA ASN A 24 4.89 -52.68 -36.82
C ASN A 24 3.75 -51.83 -36.24
N ILE A 25 2.62 -52.45 -35.91
CA ILE A 25 1.47 -51.77 -35.30
C ILE A 25 1.84 -51.20 -33.92
N ILE A 26 2.61 -51.98 -33.14
CA ILE A 26 3.09 -51.53 -31.82
C ILE A 26 4.04 -50.33 -31.97
N TRP A 27 5.01 -50.42 -32.88
CA TRP A 27 6.00 -49.35 -33.07
C TRP A 27 5.43 -48.10 -33.73
N GLU A 28 4.42 -48.22 -34.60
CA GLU A 28 3.68 -47.08 -35.15
C GLU A 28 2.91 -46.31 -34.08
N GLY A 29 2.23 -47.02 -33.18
CA GLY A 29 1.55 -46.41 -32.02
C GLY A 29 2.53 -45.66 -31.12
N ILE A 30 3.69 -46.26 -30.83
CA ILE A 30 4.74 -45.64 -30.02
C ILE A 30 5.33 -44.40 -30.71
N ARG A 31 5.59 -44.45 -32.03
CA ARG A 31 6.09 -43.28 -32.78
C ARG A 31 5.08 -42.14 -32.83
N SER A 32 3.80 -42.47 -33.00
CA SER A 32 2.72 -41.49 -33.02
C SER A 32 2.60 -40.77 -31.67
N ASP A 33 2.70 -41.49 -30.56
CA ASP A 33 2.62 -40.92 -29.22
C ASP A 33 3.87 -40.10 -28.83
N LEU A 34 5.04 -40.45 -29.37
CA LEU A 34 6.26 -39.64 -29.22
C LEU A 34 6.21 -38.36 -30.07
N GLN A 35 5.56 -38.37 -31.24
CA GLN A 35 5.37 -37.18 -32.07
C GLN A 35 4.28 -36.25 -31.51
N SER A 36 3.18 -36.79 -30.97
CA SER A 36 2.08 -36.01 -30.38
C SER A 36 2.51 -35.23 -29.13
N ARG A 37 3.47 -35.76 -28.35
CA ARG A 37 4.09 -35.03 -27.22
C ARG A 37 4.99 -33.88 -27.65
N LYS A 38 5.43 -33.84 -28.90
CA LYS A 38 6.26 -32.76 -29.46
C LYS A 38 5.42 -31.63 -30.08
N SER A 39 4.13 -31.86 -30.33
CA SER A 39 3.25 -30.94 -31.07
C SER A 39 2.15 -30.26 -30.23
N THR A 40 2.17 -30.37 -28.89
CA THR A 40 1.35 -29.48 -28.02
C THR A 40 1.99 -28.09 -27.81
N GLY A 41 2.96 -27.73 -28.66
CA GLY A 41 3.41 -26.36 -28.87
C GLY A 41 2.42 -25.59 -29.73
N LEU A 42 1.31 -25.16 -29.13
CA LEU A 42 0.40 -24.16 -29.68
C LEU A 42 1.17 -22.88 -30.07
N GLU A 43 1.28 -22.65 -31.38
CA GLU A 43 1.59 -21.43 -32.15
C GLU A 43 2.34 -20.24 -31.48
N PRO A 44 3.36 -19.67 -32.13
CA PRO A 44 4.15 -18.55 -31.62
C PRO A 44 3.46 -17.20 -31.86
N GLY A 45 2.25 -17.03 -31.34
CA GLY A 45 1.56 -15.74 -31.28
C GLY A 45 1.89 -15.01 -29.98
N ASN A 46 3.00 -14.27 -29.93
CA ASN A 46 3.33 -13.24 -28.93
C ASN A 46 3.14 -13.59 -27.42
N LYS A 47 3.23 -14.87 -27.03
CA LYS A 47 3.10 -15.33 -25.63
C LYS A 47 4.32 -14.99 -24.75
N ASN A 48 5.42 -14.52 -25.34
CA ASN A 48 6.66 -14.23 -24.63
C ASN A 48 6.60 -12.90 -23.86
N LEU A 49 5.83 -11.91 -24.34
CA LEU A 49 5.59 -10.65 -23.61
C LEU A 49 4.68 -10.89 -22.41
N PHE A 50 3.58 -11.62 -22.56
CA PHE A 50 2.65 -11.90 -21.45
C PHE A 50 3.30 -12.72 -20.33
N ARG A 51 4.19 -13.67 -20.67
CA ARG A 51 4.94 -14.47 -19.68
C ARG A 51 6.03 -13.65 -18.98
N ARG A 52 6.64 -12.68 -19.68
CA ARG A 52 7.58 -11.70 -19.08
C ARG A 52 6.88 -10.70 -18.16
N PHE A 53 5.72 -10.17 -18.54
CA PHE A 53 4.90 -9.31 -17.67
C PHE A 53 4.35 -10.04 -16.44
N ARG A 54 3.95 -11.32 -16.58
CA ARG A 54 3.50 -12.12 -15.43
C ARG A 54 4.61 -12.33 -14.40
N ASN A 55 5.84 -12.59 -14.85
CA ASN A 55 6.97 -12.74 -13.95
C ASN A 55 7.40 -11.39 -13.34
N ALA A 56 7.31 -10.29 -14.11
CA ALA A 56 7.59 -8.95 -13.61
C ALA A 56 6.58 -8.50 -12.54
N ALA A 57 5.29 -8.79 -12.72
CA ALA A 57 4.26 -8.46 -11.73
C ALA A 57 4.49 -9.18 -10.39
N ALA A 58 4.90 -10.46 -10.41
CA ALA A 58 5.23 -11.19 -9.19
C ALA A 58 6.46 -10.61 -8.47
N ILE A 59 7.48 -10.17 -9.21
CA ILE A 59 8.66 -9.50 -8.65
C ILE A 59 8.27 -8.13 -8.07
N LEU A 60 7.42 -7.38 -8.76
CA LEU A 60 6.93 -6.08 -8.31
C LEU A 60 6.10 -6.21 -7.02
N LEU A 61 5.21 -7.21 -6.94
CA LEU A 61 4.44 -7.51 -5.74
C LEU A 61 5.34 -7.97 -4.58
N LEU A 62 6.38 -8.77 -4.85
CA LEU A 62 7.36 -9.15 -3.83
C LEU A 62 8.17 -7.96 -3.34
N LEU A 63 8.61 -7.07 -4.24
CA LEU A 63 9.34 -5.85 -3.86
C LEU A 63 8.46 -4.87 -3.08
N LEU A 64 7.18 -4.72 -3.46
CA LEU A 64 6.22 -3.90 -2.72
C LEU A 64 5.86 -4.53 -1.38
N SER A 65 5.74 -5.85 -1.29
CA SER A 65 5.44 -6.56 -0.05
C SER A 65 6.63 -6.54 0.91
N VAL A 66 7.85 -6.81 0.42
CA VAL A 66 9.07 -6.71 1.22
C VAL A 66 9.34 -5.24 1.58
N GLY A 67 9.12 -4.30 0.66
CA GLY A 67 9.24 -2.87 0.93
C GLY A 67 8.24 -2.38 1.99
N TYR A 68 6.98 -2.82 1.91
CA TYR A 68 5.95 -2.52 2.91
C TYR A 68 6.27 -3.13 4.27
N VAL A 69 6.70 -4.40 4.30
CA VAL A 69 7.10 -5.07 5.53
C VAL A 69 8.37 -4.44 6.11
N VAL A 70 9.37 -4.08 5.32
CA VAL A 70 10.57 -3.37 5.82
C VAL A 70 10.24 -1.94 6.26
N TYR A 71 9.28 -1.26 5.64
CA TYR A 71 8.80 0.05 6.09
C TYR A 71 8.04 -0.07 7.42
N ASP A 72 7.12 -1.04 7.55
CA ASP A 72 6.34 -1.29 8.76
C ASP A 72 7.20 -1.83 9.91
N LEU A 73 8.09 -2.80 9.64
CA LEU A 73 9.08 -3.27 10.61
C LEU A 73 10.11 -2.14 10.92
N GLY A 74 10.53 -1.36 9.92
CA GLY A 74 11.45 -0.24 10.12
C GLY A 74 10.86 0.87 11.00
N SER A 75 9.55 1.15 10.88
CA SER A 75 8.87 2.10 11.75
C SER A 75 8.56 1.54 13.14
N ASN A 76 8.38 0.22 13.27
CA ASN A 76 7.89 -0.42 14.50
C ASN A 76 9.00 -1.10 15.35
N TYR A 77 10.24 -1.26 14.86
CA TYR A 77 11.30 -2.00 15.56
C TYR A 77 12.31 -1.14 16.32
N ILE A 78 12.15 0.18 16.33
CA ILE A 78 12.81 1.03 17.32
C ILE A 78 11.83 1.27 18.47
N THR A 79 11.61 0.24 19.28
CA THR A 79 11.08 0.40 20.64
C THR A 79 12.19 0.97 21.54
N ASN A 80 12.79 2.08 21.12
CA ASN A 80 13.27 3.04 22.10
C ASN A 80 12.01 3.49 22.83
N ARG A 81 12.00 3.39 24.16
CA ARG A 81 10.89 3.90 24.97
C ARG A 81 10.76 5.41 24.71
N LYS A 82 10.04 5.80 23.65
CA LYS A 82 9.83 7.20 23.28
C LYS A 82 9.29 7.90 24.52
N MET A 83 10.06 8.86 25.00
CA MET A 83 9.66 9.78 26.04
C MET A 83 8.50 10.60 25.48
N THR A 84 7.41 10.60 26.23
CA THR A 84 6.21 11.39 25.92
C THR A 84 5.99 12.35 27.07
N LEU A 85 5.32 13.47 26.81
CA LEU A 85 5.06 14.47 27.86
C LEU A 85 4.28 13.86 29.03
N ALA A 86 3.29 13.01 28.74
CA ALA A 86 2.52 12.27 29.75
C ALA A 86 3.36 11.33 30.65
N LYS A 87 4.52 10.84 30.17
CA LYS A 87 5.43 10.00 30.99
C LYS A 87 6.31 10.85 31.91
N ILE A 88 6.54 12.11 31.57
CA ILE A 88 7.30 13.06 32.39
C ILE A 88 6.38 13.60 33.49
N ASP A 89 5.23 14.12 33.09
CA ASP A 89 4.26 14.70 33.99
C ASP A 89 2.85 14.58 33.41
N LYS A 90 1.89 14.25 34.28
CA LYS A 90 0.49 14.01 33.87
C LYS A 90 -0.15 15.28 33.31
N THR A 91 0.12 16.44 33.91
CA THR A 91 -0.48 17.71 33.48
C THR A 91 0.07 18.15 32.11
N LEU A 92 1.35 17.90 31.84
CA LEU A 92 1.93 18.12 30.50
C LEU A 92 1.27 17.21 29.45
N GLY A 93 0.98 15.96 29.80
CA GLY A 93 0.26 15.04 28.93
C GLY A 93 -1.18 15.46 28.65
N GLU A 94 -1.89 15.94 29.67
CA GLU A 94 -3.25 16.50 29.53
C GLU A 94 -3.24 17.72 28.62
N ARG A 95 -2.33 18.67 28.87
CA ARG A 95 -2.15 19.85 28.03
C ARG A 95 -1.82 19.48 26.58
N GLU A 96 -0.91 18.53 26.35
CA GLU A 96 -0.59 18.05 25.01
C GLU A 96 -1.83 17.52 24.27
N ASN A 97 -2.69 16.76 24.97
CA ASN A 97 -3.91 16.22 24.38
C ASN A 97 -4.89 17.33 23.98
N GLU A 98 -5.01 18.39 24.78
CA GLU A 98 -5.85 19.56 24.45
C GLU A 98 -5.39 20.24 23.16
N TYR A 99 -4.08 20.51 23.02
CA TYR A 99 -3.53 21.09 21.79
C TYR A 99 -3.75 20.18 20.58
N ARG A 100 -3.52 18.87 20.72
CA ARG A 100 -3.75 17.89 19.64
C ARG A 100 -5.21 17.86 19.21
N ALA A 101 -6.14 17.90 20.16
CA ALA A 101 -7.58 17.95 19.86
C ALA A 101 -7.95 19.23 19.09
N LEU A 102 -7.44 20.39 19.53
CA LEU A 102 -7.68 21.66 18.87
C LEU A 102 -7.10 21.72 17.45
N ILE A 103 -5.88 21.20 17.26
CA ILE A 103 -5.26 21.10 15.93
C ILE A 103 -6.08 20.21 15.00
N ASN A 104 -6.58 19.07 15.50
CA ASN A 104 -7.40 18.17 14.70
C ASN A 104 -8.71 18.84 14.28
N LEU A 105 -9.38 19.53 15.19
CA LEU A 105 -10.58 20.31 14.89
C LEU A 105 -10.33 21.33 13.77
N LYS A 106 -9.28 22.13 13.88
CA LYS A 106 -8.92 23.14 12.86
C LYS A 106 -8.52 22.51 11.53
N LYS A 107 -7.84 21.36 11.54
CA LYS A 107 -7.53 20.61 10.32
C LYS A 107 -8.77 20.11 9.60
N GLU A 108 -9.78 19.66 10.35
CA GLU A 108 -11.07 19.26 9.76
C GLU A 108 -11.78 20.46 9.13
N GLU A 109 -11.74 21.62 9.77
CA GLU A 109 -12.24 22.87 9.20
C GLU A 109 -11.49 23.25 7.92
N VAL A 110 -10.15 23.25 7.92
CA VAL A 110 -9.34 23.51 6.71
C VAL A 110 -9.71 22.55 5.57
N ARG A 111 -9.93 21.26 5.87
CA ARG A 111 -10.31 20.25 4.86
C ARG A 111 -11.71 20.44 4.29
N SER A 112 -12.60 21.14 5.01
CA SER A 112 -13.96 21.40 4.55
C SER A 112 -13.99 22.40 3.39
N TYR A 113 -12.93 23.20 3.23
CA TYR A 113 -12.76 24.08 2.09
C TYR A 113 -12.16 23.31 0.91
N SER A 114 -12.94 23.15 -0.16
CA SER A 114 -12.51 22.49 -1.40
C SER A 114 -11.61 23.40 -2.25
N ASN A 115 -10.51 22.86 -2.78
CA ASN A 115 -9.66 23.45 -3.83
C ASN A 115 -9.25 24.91 -3.59
N ILE A 116 -8.42 25.13 -2.57
CA ILE A 116 -7.82 26.44 -2.33
C ILE A 116 -6.65 26.64 -3.30
N ASP A 117 -6.91 27.26 -4.46
CA ASP A 117 -5.87 27.72 -5.39
C ASP A 117 -5.45 29.15 -5.00
N ASN A 118 -4.76 29.26 -3.86
CA ASN A 118 -4.25 30.53 -3.36
C ASN A 118 -2.78 30.37 -2.91
N LYS A 119 -1.90 31.18 -3.51
CA LYS A 119 -0.46 31.19 -3.24
C LYS A 119 -0.12 31.48 -1.77
N ILE A 120 -0.87 32.36 -1.10
CA ILE A 120 -0.68 32.67 0.33
C ILE A 120 -0.97 31.41 1.16
N VAL A 121 -2.01 30.66 0.82
CA VAL A 121 -2.34 29.41 1.50
C VAL A 121 -1.27 28.34 1.25
N GLU A 122 -0.71 28.27 0.04
CA GLU A 122 0.45 27.41 -0.25
C GLU A 122 1.67 27.77 0.60
N ASP A 123 2.02 29.06 0.69
CA ASP A 123 3.13 29.54 1.52
C ASP A 123 2.92 29.19 3.02
N LEU A 124 1.69 29.32 3.51
CA LEU A 124 1.32 28.92 4.88
C LEU A 124 1.44 27.40 5.11
N PHE A 125 1.13 26.58 4.11
CA PHE A 125 1.35 25.12 4.19
C PHE A 125 2.85 24.78 4.26
N GLU A 126 3.71 25.50 3.54
CA GLU A 126 5.15 25.34 3.63
C GLU A 126 5.70 25.76 5.00
N GLU A 127 5.21 26.88 5.57
CA GLU A 127 5.56 27.29 6.93
C GLU A 127 5.14 26.25 7.97
N MET A 128 3.95 25.64 7.81
CA MET A 128 3.50 24.55 8.67
C MET A 128 4.44 23.34 8.61
N LYS A 129 5.01 23.00 7.45
CA LYS A 129 6.01 21.92 7.33
C LYS A 129 7.29 22.27 8.10
N MET A 130 7.71 23.53 8.10
CA MET A 130 8.88 23.96 8.90
C MET A 130 8.61 23.78 10.39
N ILE A 131 7.39 24.13 10.85
CA ILE A 131 6.98 23.92 12.26
C ILE A 131 6.97 22.43 12.61
N ASP A 132 6.51 21.56 11.71
CA ASP A 132 6.53 20.11 11.93
C ASP A 132 7.95 19.56 12.08
N ASN A 133 8.91 20.04 11.28
CA ASN A 133 10.32 19.70 11.45
C ASN A 133 10.87 20.17 12.80
N MET A 134 10.48 21.36 13.27
CA MET A 134 10.89 21.86 14.60
C MET A 134 10.32 21.00 15.73
N TYR A 135 9.07 20.56 15.61
CA TYR A 135 8.45 19.64 16.57
C TYR A 135 9.21 18.31 16.63
N ASP A 136 9.51 17.72 15.47
CA ASP A 136 10.21 16.44 15.38
C ASP A 136 11.62 16.55 15.98
N GLN A 137 12.32 17.66 15.74
CA GLN A 137 13.62 17.92 16.36
C GLN A 137 13.50 18.07 17.88
N ALA A 138 12.53 18.83 18.39
CA ALA A 138 12.33 18.99 19.82
C ALA A 138 11.95 17.66 20.51
N MET A 139 11.14 16.82 19.86
CA MET A 139 10.82 15.48 20.35
C MET A 139 12.04 14.56 20.32
N LYS A 140 12.92 14.68 19.31
CA LYS A 140 14.19 13.96 19.28
C LYS A 140 15.09 14.39 20.45
N ASP A 141 15.24 15.69 20.66
CA ASP A 141 16.03 16.23 21.77
C ASP A 141 15.47 15.78 23.13
N LEU A 142 14.14 15.73 23.29
CA LEU A 142 13.49 15.20 24.48
C LEU A 142 13.84 13.72 24.73
N ASN A 143 13.92 12.93 23.66
CA ASN A 143 14.26 11.50 23.75
C ASN A 143 15.74 11.27 24.07
N GLU A 144 16.63 12.13 23.59
CA GLU A 144 18.08 12.00 23.77
C GLU A 144 18.57 12.58 25.10
N ILE A 145 18.08 13.77 25.46
CA ILE A 145 18.52 14.54 26.63
C ILE A 145 17.63 14.26 27.86
N GLY A 146 16.36 13.92 27.63
CA GLY A 146 15.36 13.79 28.68
C GLY A 146 14.70 15.13 29.01
N TYR A 147 14.11 15.23 30.20
CA TYR A 147 13.39 16.44 30.63
C TYR A 147 14.27 17.68 30.61
N ASN A 148 13.85 18.69 29.85
CA ASN A 148 14.44 20.01 29.83
C ASN A 148 13.32 21.03 29.54
N GLU A 149 13.12 21.98 30.43
CA GLU A 149 12.04 22.98 30.32
C GLU A 149 12.04 23.72 28.96
N LYS A 150 13.22 24.02 28.40
CA LYS A 150 13.31 24.68 27.08
C LYS A 150 12.79 23.78 25.96
N ILE A 151 13.06 22.48 26.03
CA ILE A 151 12.55 21.50 25.06
C ILE A 151 11.03 21.39 25.19
N ILE A 152 10.51 21.33 26.41
CA ILE A 152 9.06 21.28 26.68
C ILE A 152 8.38 22.54 26.13
N ASN A 153 8.94 23.72 26.39
CA ASN A 153 8.42 24.98 25.85
C ASN A 153 8.49 25.00 24.33
N THR A 154 9.58 24.54 23.72
CA THR A 154 9.69 24.44 22.26
C THR A 154 8.60 23.55 21.67
N ILE A 155 8.28 22.42 22.32
CA ILE A 155 7.19 21.54 21.89
C ILE A 155 5.84 22.29 21.94
N PHE A 156 5.52 22.98 23.04
CA PHE A 156 4.27 23.75 23.11
C PHE A 156 4.23 24.93 22.14
N ASP A 157 5.35 25.64 21.95
CA ASP A 157 5.47 26.71 20.97
C ASP A 157 5.18 26.21 19.55
N THR A 158 5.60 24.98 19.20
CA THR A 158 5.28 24.41 17.89
C THR A 158 3.79 24.12 17.73
N TYR A 159 3.11 23.66 18.80
CA TYR A 159 1.65 23.50 18.76
C TYR A 159 0.92 24.83 18.61
N GLU A 160 1.32 25.86 19.35
CA GLU A 160 0.73 27.20 19.28
C GLU A 160 0.88 27.80 17.88
N LYS A 161 2.08 27.75 17.31
CA LYS A 161 2.33 28.23 15.94
C LYS A 161 1.53 27.44 14.91
N LYS A 162 1.43 26.12 15.07
CA LYS A 162 0.62 25.30 14.15
C LYS A 162 -0.86 25.69 14.18
N ILE A 163 -1.39 26.01 15.36
CA ILE A 163 -2.75 26.53 15.50
C ILE A 163 -2.89 27.88 14.78
N GLN A 164 -1.94 28.80 14.99
CA GLN A 164 -1.95 30.11 14.33
C GLN A 164 -1.94 30.00 12.81
N ILE A 165 -1.10 29.13 12.24
CA ILE A 165 -1.07 28.91 10.79
C ILE A 165 -2.39 28.34 10.27
N LEU A 166 -2.99 27.37 10.99
CA LEU A 166 -4.29 26.84 10.60
C LEU A 166 -5.38 27.92 10.64
N GLU A 167 -5.36 28.80 11.64
CA GLU A 167 -6.28 29.95 11.72
C GLU A 167 -6.10 30.93 10.54
N LEU A 168 -4.86 31.21 10.15
CA LEU A 168 -4.57 32.05 8.99
C LEU A 168 -5.07 31.41 7.69
N ILE A 169 -4.90 30.10 7.52
CA ILE A 169 -5.43 29.37 6.36
C ILE A 169 -6.95 29.47 6.32
N ILE A 170 -7.63 29.25 7.46
CA ILE A 170 -9.10 29.36 7.57
C ILE A 170 -9.55 30.78 7.20
N LEU A 171 -8.89 31.80 7.74
CA LEU A 171 -9.22 33.20 7.49
C LEU A 171 -9.05 33.56 6.01
N GLU A 172 -7.92 33.20 5.41
CA GLU A 172 -7.62 33.48 4.00
C GLU A 172 -8.63 32.78 3.08
N THR A 173 -8.98 31.53 3.40
CA THR A 173 -9.95 30.77 2.62
C THR A 173 -11.36 31.34 2.71
N ASN A 174 -11.79 31.79 3.89
CA ASN A 174 -13.08 32.45 4.07
C ASN A 174 -13.17 33.78 3.30
N ASN A 175 -12.07 34.54 3.26
CA ASN A 175 -12.02 35.78 2.48
C ASN A 175 -12.26 35.53 1.00
N ILE A 176 -11.57 34.54 0.41
CA ILE A 176 -11.74 34.15 -1.01
C ILE A 176 -13.21 33.80 -1.31
N ASN A 177 -13.82 32.94 -0.50
CA ASN A 177 -15.21 32.52 -0.68
C ASN A 177 -16.20 33.69 -0.66
N ASN A 178 -15.96 34.72 0.17
CA ASN A 178 -16.84 35.89 0.22
C ASN A 178 -16.74 36.74 -1.05
N TYR A 179 -15.53 36.93 -1.60
CA TYR A 179 -15.34 37.68 -2.85
C TYR A 179 -15.97 36.98 -4.07
N GLU A 180 -15.82 35.66 -4.19
CA GLU A 180 -16.45 34.89 -5.28
C GLU A 180 -17.98 34.96 -5.23
N ASN A 181 -18.56 34.89 -4.03
CA ASN A 181 -20.01 34.98 -3.86
C ASN A 181 -20.56 36.39 -4.16
N GLU A 182 -19.83 37.46 -3.82
CA GLU A 182 -20.24 38.82 -4.18
C GLU A 182 -20.19 39.04 -5.70
N GLU A 183 -19.13 38.60 -6.38
CA GLU A 183 -19.00 38.75 -7.84
C GLU A 183 -20.11 37.98 -8.61
N ALA A 184 -20.49 36.79 -8.11
CA ALA A 184 -21.58 36.00 -8.69
C ALA A 184 -22.99 36.62 -8.52
N ILE A 185 -23.19 37.54 -7.58
CA ILE A 185 -24.46 38.25 -7.38
C ILE A 185 -24.62 39.43 -8.37
N PHE A 186 -23.51 39.91 -8.94
CA PHE A 186 -23.50 41.05 -9.87
C PHE A 186 -23.47 40.64 -11.36
N LEU A 187 -23.51 39.34 -11.67
CA LEU A 187 -23.60 38.77 -13.04
C LEU A 187 -24.98 38.16 -13.29
#